data_AF-A0A9J6D2I9-F1
#
_entry.id   AF-A0A9J6D2I9-F1
#
_cell.length_a   1.000
_cell.length_b   1.000
_cell.length_c   1.000
_cell.angle_alpha   90.00
_cell.angle_beta   90.00
_cell.angle_gamma   90.00
#
_symmetry.space_group_name_H-M   'P 1'
#
loop_
_entity.id
_entity.type
_entity.pdbx_description
1 polymer ?
#
loop_
_entity_poly.entity_id
_entity_poly.type
_entity_poly.pdbx_seq_one_letter_code
_entity_poly.pdbx_strand_id
1 'polypeptide(L)'
;MAGSSRAVTVADAGRGSSCTSLPKHCRLILPPLPSGERLRRTLILHCDIAARPYGINDFRKQLKQLGIIQDKSGIGAYQMSHVWLLNMKTDEAKKTLLDAGLLSVKDRPCIVVDPERQEVRLILHSVAFDVNAEAVRRAFREYGEVREVISDKWRDEDFERVESTTRFVRLLLKEGVTTNRIPH
;
A
#
# COMPACT_ATOMS: atom_id res chain seq x y z
N MET A 1 -34.52 20.74 -11.83
CA MET A 1 -33.75 21.18 -13.01
C MET A 1 -32.75 22.21 -12.51
N ALA A 2 -31.44 22.06 -12.44
CA ALA A 2 -30.45 21.09 -12.93
C ALA A 2 -29.34 21.03 -11.83
N GLY A 3 -28.57 19.97 -11.57
CA GLY A 3 -28.09 18.94 -12.48
C GLY A 3 -26.72 19.32 -13.04
N SER A 4 -25.63 19.09 -12.28
CA SER A 4 -24.24 18.81 -12.71
C SER A 4 -23.31 19.00 -11.49
N SER A 5 -23.02 17.98 -10.69
CA SER A 5 -22.00 16.94 -10.92
C SER A 5 -20.70 17.47 -11.52
N ARG A 6 -19.69 17.63 -10.66
CA ARG A 6 -18.26 17.45 -10.99
C ARG A 6 -17.46 17.39 -9.69
N ALA A 7 -17.53 16.24 -9.02
CA ALA A 7 -16.42 15.84 -8.17
C ALA A 7 -15.27 15.47 -9.11
N VAL A 8 -14.23 16.31 -9.12
CA VAL A 8 -12.97 15.95 -9.76
C VAL A 8 -12.27 15.00 -8.82
N THR A 9 -12.28 13.72 -9.16
CA THR A 9 -11.32 12.77 -8.59
C THR A 9 -9.96 13.23 -9.09
N VAL A 10 -9.22 13.98 -8.27
CA VAL A 10 -7.77 13.96 -8.38
C VAL A 10 -7.38 12.61 -7.80
N ALA A 11 -7.55 11.55 -8.60
CA ALA A 11 -6.66 10.43 -8.50
C ALA A 11 -5.29 11.06 -8.71
N ASP A 12 -4.53 11.19 -7.63
CA ASP A 12 -3.11 11.48 -7.72
C ASP A 12 -2.46 10.21 -8.31
N ALA A 13 -2.74 10.01 -9.60
CA ALA A 13 -2.18 9.00 -10.46
C ALA A 13 -0.73 9.43 -10.67
N GLY A 14 0.16 8.92 -9.83
CA GLY A 14 1.58 9.01 -10.14
C GLY A 14 2.57 9.02 -8.98
N ARG A 15 2.16 8.90 -7.71
CA ARG A 15 3.15 8.82 -6.62
C ARG A 15 2.94 7.58 -5.78
N GLY A 16 3.84 6.63 -6.00
CA GLY A 16 3.88 5.35 -5.30
C GLY A 16 3.76 5.47 -3.79
N SER A 17 3.08 4.50 -3.20
CA SER A 17 2.92 4.35 -1.76
C SER A 17 4.28 4.04 -1.12
N SER A 18 4.67 4.85 -0.13
CA SER A 18 5.90 4.64 0.64
C SER A 18 5.60 3.85 1.92
N CYS A 19 6.08 2.61 2.02
CA CYS A 19 6.07 1.86 3.28
C CYS A 19 7.15 2.42 4.23
N THR A 20 6.76 2.81 5.45
CA THR A 20 7.64 3.47 6.43
C THR A 20 8.34 2.49 7.40
N SER A 21 8.20 1.18 7.21
CA SER A 21 8.79 0.15 8.08
C SER A 21 10.15 -0.38 7.61
N LEU A 22 10.86 0.34 6.74
CA LEU A 22 12.18 -0.05 6.21
C LEU A 22 13.27 0.95 6.63
N PRO A 23 14.55 0.53 6.69
CA PRO A 23 15.66 1.41 7.03
C PRO A 23 15.65 2.71 6.22
N LYS A 24 16.08 3.82 6.84
CA LYS A 24 15.99 5.23 6.39
C LYS A 24 16.53 5.56 4.98
N HIS A 25 16.98 4.58 4.21
CA HIS A 25 17.61 4.72 2.90
C HIS A 25 16.82 4.05 1.76
N CYS A 26 15.75 3.29 2.04
CA CYS A 26 14.93 2.66 1.00
C CYS A 26 13.64 3.45 0.76
N ARG A 27 13.68 4.44 -0.14
CA ARG A 27 12.47 5.08 -0.66
C ARG A 27 11.75 4.08 -1.58
N LEU A 28 10.81 3.34 -1.03
CA LEU A 28 9.97 2.42 -1.79
C LEU A 28 9.01 3.24 -2.68
N ILE A 29 9.18 3.16 -3.99
CA ILE A 29 8.24 3.71 -4.98
C ILE A 29 7.53 2.52 -5.60
N LEU A 30 6.26 2.34 -5.25
CA LEU A 30 5.39 1.33 -5.85
C LEU A 30 4.66 1.91 -7.06
N PRO A 31 4.48 1.14 -8.14
CA PRO A 31 3.54 1.53 -9.19
C PRO A 31 2.10 1.51 -8.64
N PRO A 32 1.11 2.05 -9.38
CA PRO A 32 -0.28 1.76 -9.12
C PRO A 32 -0.46 0.24 -9.01
N LEU A 33 -0.86 -0.23 -7.84
CA LEU A 33 -1.02 -1.66 -7.60
C LEU A 33 -2.34 -2.12 -8.21
N PRO A 34 -2.36 -3.30 -8.85
CA PRO A 34 -3.62 -3.87 -9.28
C PRO A 34 -4.47 -4.15 -8.02
N SER A 35 -5.80 -4.22 -8.18
CA SER A 35 -6.74 -4.51 -7.09
C SER A 35 -7.76 -5.58 -7.52
N GLY A 36 -8.35 -6.28 -6.54
CA GLY A 36 -9.40 -7.28 -6.76
C GLY A 36 -9.03 -8.70 -6.30
N GLU A 37 -10.02 -9.61 -6.31
CA GLU A 37 -9.89 -10.97 -5.75
C GLU A 37 -8.74 -11.80 -6.33
N ARG A 38 -8.35 -11.53 -7.58
CA ARG A 38 -7.24 -12.23 -8.26
C ARG A 38 -5.88 -12.00 -7.59
N LEU A 39 -5.76 -10.99 -6.73
CA LEU A 39 -4.51 -10.66 -6.03
C LEU A 39 -4.45 -11.18 -4.60
N ARG A 40 -5.49 -11.86 -4.14
CA ARG A 40 -5.54 -12.44 -2.79
C ARG A 40 -4.30 -13.29 -2.49
N ARG A 41 -3.79 -13.99 -3.50
CA ARG A 41 -2.58 -14.84 -3.41
C ARG A 41 -1.35 -14.24 -4.08
N THR A 42 -1.42 -12.98 -4.48
CA THR A 42 -0.32 -12.30 -5.16
C THR A 42 0.46 -11.43 -4.19
N LEU A 43 1.78 -11.44 -4.34
CA LEU A 43 2.73 -10.61 -3.62
C LEU A 43 3.54 -9.79 -4.62
N ILE A 44 4.01 -8.64 -4.15
CA ILE A 44 4.90 -7.77 -4.91
C ILE A 44 6.31 -7.96 -4.37
N LEU A 45 7.24 -8.19 -5.27
CA LEU A 45 8.67 -8.21 -5.00
C LEU A 45 9.26 -6.91 -5.53
N HIS A 46 9.69 -6.04 -4.62
CA HIS A 46 10.35 -4.78 -4.95
C HIS A 46 11.86 -4.94 -4.78
N CYS A 47 12.56 -5.04 -5.90
CA CYS A 47 14.00 -5.26 -5.94
C CYS A 47 14.78 -3.95 -6.01
N ASP A 48 16.06 -3.97 -5.60
CA ASP A 48 16.96 -2.82 -5.72
C ASP A 48 17.12 -2.41 -7.20
N ILE A 49 16.81 -1.14 -7.48
CA ILE A 49 16.89 -0.49 -8.78
C ILE A 49 18.31 -0.58 -9.38
N ALA A 50 19.36 -0.64 -8.54
CA ALA A 50 20.75 -0.66 -8.97
C ALA A 50 21.19 -1.98 -9.64
N ALA A 51 20.50 -3.10 -9.40
CA ALA A 51 20.85 -4.41 -9.97
C ALA A 51 19.96 -4.83 -11.14
N ARG A 52 19.21 -3.91 -11.73
CA ARG A 52 18.46 -4.18 -12.96
C ARG A 52 19.40 -4.58 -14.12
N PRO A 53 18.94 -5.39 -15.09
CA PRO A 53 17.63 -6.04 -15.13
C PRO A 53 17.58 -7.27 -14.20
N TYR A 54 16.38 -7.59 -13.75
CA TYR A 54 16.08 -8.84 -13.05
C TYR A 54 15.47 -9.84 -14.04
N GLY A 55 15.77 -11.12 -13.83
CA GLY A 55 15.15 -12.23 -14.54
C GLY A 55 14.54 -13.23 -13.57
N ILE A 56 13.67 -14.10 -14.07
CA ILE A 56 12.99 -15.13 -13.27
C ILE A 56 13.97 -16.04 -12.50
N ASN A 57 15.16 -16.29 -13.06
CA ASN A 57 16.18 -17.13 -12.46
C ASN A 57 16.77 -16.52 -11.17
N ASP A 58 16.77 -15.19 -11.05
CA ASP A 58 17.36 -14.49 -9.91
C ASP A 58 16.62 -14.78 -8.60
N PHE A 59 15.31 -15.10 -8.69
CA PHE A 59 14.46 -15.40 -7.53
C PHE A 59 14.52 -16.87 -7.12
N ARG A 60 15.06 -17.75 -7.97
CA ARG A 60 14.95 -19.21 -7.79
C ARG A 60 15.59 -19.69 -6.49
N LYS A 61 16.77 -19.18 -6.13
CA LYS A 61 17.54 -19.65 -4.96
C LYS A 61 16.77 -19.38 -3.67
N GLN A 62 16.15 -18.22 -3.56
CA GLN A 62 15.48 -17.69 -2.38
C GLN A 62 14.12 -18.35 -2.21
N LEU A 63 13.37 -18.50 -3.31
CA LEU A 63 12.12 -19.26 -3.29
C LEU A 63 12.35 -20.74 -2.96
N LYS A 64 13.49 -21.33 -3.35
CA LYS A 64 13.89 -22.69 -2.93
C LYS A 64 14.24 -22.75 -1.45
N GLN A 65 15.00 -21.78 -0.94
CA GLN A 65 15.38 -21.71 0.48
C GLN A 65 14.15 -21.58 1.40
N LEU A 66 13.12 -20.87 0.95
CA LEU A 66 11.84 -20.75 1.67
C LEU A 66 10.90 -21.94 1.46
N GLY A 67 11.26 -22.94 0.67
CA GLY A 67 10.42 -24.12 0.39
C GLY A 67 9.24 -23.87 -0.56
N ILE A 68 8.95 -22.62 -0.91
CA ILE A 68 7.75 -22.23 -1.69
C ILE A 68 7.91 -22.32 -3.21
N ILE A 69 9.04 -22.83 -3.72
CA ILE A 69 9.31 -22.87 -5.17
C ILE A 69 8.25 -23.64 -5.96
N GLN A 70 7.62 -24.66 -5.37
CA GLN A 70 6.56 -25.47 -6.03
C GLN A 70 5.17 -24.84 -5.92
N ASP A 71 5.00 -23.91 -4.97
CA ASP A 71 3.72 -23.28 -4.62
C ASP A 71 3.45 -22.00 -5.41
N LYS A 72 4.34 -21.59 -6.31
CA LYS A 72 4.07 -20.47 -7.22
C LYS A 72 3.11 -20.87 -8.35
N SER A 73 2.13 -20.03 -8.62
CA SER A 73 1.19 -20.15 -9.75
C SER A 73 1.56 -19.22 -10.90
N GLY A 74 2.28 -18.13 -10.65
CA GLY A 74 2.78 -17.22 -11.69
C GLY A 74 3.82 -16.26 -11.15
N ILE A 75 4.74 -15.80 -12.00
CA ILE A 75 5.71 -14.77 -11.65
C ILE A 75 6.04 -13.93 -12.89
N GLY A 76 6.11 -12.61 -12.75
CA GLY A 76 6.40 -11.73 -13.88
C GLY A 76 6.74 -10.30 -13.48
N ALA A 77 7.47 -9.60 -14.34
CA ALA A 77 7.75 -8.19 -14.17
C ALA A 77 6.45 -7.37 -14.29
N TYR A 78 6.32 -6.31 -13.50
CA TYR A 78 5.13 -5.48 -13.45
C TYR A 78 5.46 -4.00 -13.52
N GLN A 79 5.11 -3.38 -14.66
CA GLN A 79 5.31 -1.97 -15.03
C GLN A 79 6.77 -1.48 -15.04
N MET A 80 7.56 -1.80 -14.01
CA MET A 80 8.95 -1.44 -13.84
C MET A 80 9.81 -2.71 -13.72
N SER A 81 11.01 -2.69 -14.29
CA SER A 81 11.90 -3.87 -14.33
C SER A 81 12.43 -4.36 -12.97
N HIS A 82 12.21 -3.58 -11.90
CA HIS A 82 12.56 -3.91 -10.52
C HIS A 82 11.34 -4.27 -9.66
N VAL A 83 10.13 -4.28 -10.23
CA VAL A 83 8.90 -4.66 -9.53
C VAL A 83 8.36 -5.90 -10.19
N TRP A 84 8.13 -6.94 -9.40
CA TRP A 84 7.65 -8.23 -9.87
C TRP A 84 6.41 -8.65 -9.10
N LEU A 85 5.46 -9.27 -9.80
CA LEU A 85 4.32 -9.94 -9.18
C LEU A 85 4.65 -11.42 -9.05
N LEU A 86 4.35 -11.98 -7.89
CA LEU A 86 4.46 -13.39 -7.60
C LEU A 86 3.12 -13.89 -7.07
N ASN A 87 2.45 -14.72 -7.85
CA ASN A 87 1.21 -15.35 -7.47
C ASN A 87 1.48 -16.73 -6.86
N MET A 88 0.80 -17.01 -5.75
CA MET A 88 0.90 -18.26 -5.01
C MET A 88 -0.32 -19.15 -5.27
N LYS A 89 -0.16 -20.45 -5.13
CA LYS A 89 -1.23 -21.45 -5.19
C LYS A 89 -2.01 -21.49 -3.88
N THR A 90 -1.29 -21.35 -2.77
CA THR A 90 -1.79 -21.53 -1.40
C THR A 90 -1.60 -20.26 -0.57
N ASP A 91 -2.48 -20.05 0.40
CA ASP A 91 -2.42 -18.89 1.30
C ASP A 91 -1.27 -19.06 2.33
N GLU A 92 -0.93 -20.31 2.66
CA GLU A 92 0.21 -20.67 3.51
C GLU A 92 1.53 -20.21 2.89
N ALA A 93 1.73 -20.45 1.60
CA ALA A 93 2.96 -20.06 0.92
C ALA A 93 3.07 -18.53 0.75
N LYS A 94 1.94 -17.83 0.55
CA LYS A 94 1.89 -16.36 0.64
C LYS A 94 2.36 -15.89 2.02
N LYS A 95 1.83 -16.49 3.08
CA LYS A 95 2.18 -16.14 4.46
C LYS A 95 3.66 -16.38 4.76
N THR A 96 4.22 -17.54 4.40
CA THR A 96 5.66 -17.83 4.57
C THR A 96 6.54 -16.78 3.89
N LEU A 97 6.15 -16.33 2.70
CA LEU A 97 6.90 -15.31 1.98
C LEU A 97 6.77 -13.91 2.60
N LEU A 98 5.60 -13.57 3.14
CA LEU A 98 5.38 -12.33 3.89
C LEU A 98 6.15 -12.32 5.21
N ASP A 99 6.16 -13.44 5.94
CA ASP A 99 6.88 -13.58 7.19
C ASP A 99 8.40 -13.44 6.99
N ALA A 100 8.91 -13.82 5.82
CA ALA A 100 10.31 -13.55 5.44
C ALA A 100 10.57 -12.05 5.29
N GLY A 101 9.63 -11.29 4.72
CA GLY A 101 9.60 -9.83 4.59
C GLY A 101 10.66 -9.20 3.68
N LEU A 102 11.89 -9.71 3.70
CA LEU A 102 13.03 -9.27 2.92
C LEU A 102 13.78 -10.48 2.37
N LEU A 103 13.96 -10.50 1.05
CA LEU A 103 14.75 -11.49 0.33
C LEU A 103 16.08 -10.87 -0.10
N SER A 104 17.10 -11.70 -0.31
CA SER A 104 18.34 -11.29 -0.96
C SER A 104 18.33 -11.75 -2.40
N VAL A 105 18.07 -10.88 -3.37
CA VAL A 105 18.04 -11.20 -4.82
C VAL A 105 19.21 -10.49 -5.49
N LYS A 106 20.07 -11.23 -6.20
CA LYS A 106 21.37 -10.73 -6.72
C LYS A 106 22.22 -10.05 -5.62
N ASP A 107 22.24 -10.67 -4.44
CA ASP A 107 22.93 -10.19 -3.23
C ASP A 107 22.50 -8.79 -2.77
N ARG A 108 21.27 -8.40 -3.12
CA ARG A 108 20.66 -7.11 -2.77
C ARG A 108 19.28 -7.28 -2.14
N PRO A 109 18.85 -6.31 -1.32
CA PRO A 109 17.54 -6.35 -0.69
C PRO A 109 16.41 -6.36 -1.74
N CYS A 110 15.48 -7.28 -1.56
CA CYS A 110 14.23 -7.38 -2.29
C CYS A 110 13.10 -7.47 -1.27
N ILE A 111 12.27 -6.43 -1.24
CA ILE A 111 11.21 -6.27 -0.24
C ILE A 111 9.97 -7.01 -0.72
N VAL A 112 9.38 -7.82 0.15
CA VAL A 112 8.08 -8.47 -0.10
C VAL A 112 6.98 -7.55 0.39
N VAL A 113 6.04 -7.22 -0.48
CA VAL A 113 4.90 -6.34 -0.17
C VAL A 113 3.60 -7.08 -0.47
N ASP A 114 2.68 -7.07 0.49
CA ASP A 114 1.31 -7.53 0.25
C ASP A 114 0.52 -6.41 -0.43
N PRO A 115 0.04 -6.58 -1.68
CA PRO A 115 -0.83 -5.60 -2.32
C PRO A 115 -2.15 -5.39 -1.55
N GLU A 116 -2.60 -6.36 -0.76
CA GLU A 116 -3.82 -6.23 0.04
C GLU A 116 -3.61 -5.47 1.36
N ARG A 117 -2.37 -5.39 1.87
CA ARG A 117 -2.03 -4.51 3.00
C ARG A 117 -1.68 -3.12 2.50
N GLN A 118 -2.61 -2.53 1.76
CA GLN A 118 -2.44 -1.20 1.20
C GLN A 118 -2.59 -0.15 2.30
N GLU A 119 -1.57 0.70 2.44
CA GLU A 119 -1.72 1.94 3.18
C GLU A 119 -2.36 2.98 2.26
N VAL A 120 -3.53 3.48 2.65
CA VAL A 120 -4.29 4.49 1.90
C VAL A 120 -4.35 5.79 2.67
N ARG A 121 -4.31 6.91 1.93
CA ARG A 121 -4.49 8.26 2.48
C ARG A 121 -5.91 8.71 2.20
N LEU A 122 -6.64 9.04 3.26
CA LEU A 122 -8.02 9.53 3.18
C LEU A 122 -8.05 11.00 3.59
N ILE A 123 -8.92 11.76 2.91
CA ILE A 123 -9.26 13.12 3.31
C ILE A 123 -10.69 13.05 3.81
N LEU A 124 -10.89 13.32 5.09
CA LEU A 124 -12.21 13.40 5.70
C LEU A 124 -12.64 14.85 5.72
N HIS A 125 -13.74 15.16 5.06
CA HIS A 125 -14.36 16.47 5.09
C HIS A 125 -15.40 16.57 6.20
N SER A 126 -15.70 17.79 6.62
CA SER A 126 -16.80 18.11 7.55
C SER A 126 -16.75 17.35 8.89
N VAL A 127 -15.55 17.05 9.39
CA VAL A 127 -15.35 16.47 10.72
C VAL A 127 -15.53 17.57 11.77
N ALA A 128 -16.47 17.37 12.68
CA ALA A 128 -16.73 18.30 13.78
C ALA A 128 -15.52 18.42 14.73
N PHE A 129 -15.33 19.60 15.33
CA PHE A 129 -14.11 19.93 16.10
C PHE A 129 -13.93 19.11 17.38
N ASP A 130 -15.01 18.57 17.95
CA ASP A 130 -15.01 17.71 19.12
C ASP A 130 -14.64 16.24 18.80
N VAL A 131 -14.67 15.86 17.50
CA VAL A 131 -14.26 14.53 17.05
C VAL A 131 -12.74 14.42 17.07
N ASN A 132 -12.24 13.80 18.13
CA ASN A 132 -10.81 13.55 18.30
C ASN A 132 -10.31 12.36 17.45
N ALA A 133 -8.98 12.20 17.39
CA ALA A 133 -8.35 11.12 16.64
C ALA A 133 -8.86 9.73 17.06
N GLU A 134 -9.19 9.51 18.33
CA GLU A 134 -9.65 8.20 18.82
C GLU A 134 -11.06 7.84 18.34
N ALA A 135 -11.94 8.83 18.20
CA ALA A 135 -13.24 8.64 17.55
C ALA A 135 -13.06 8.24 16.08
N VAL A 136 -12.14 8.90 15.36
CA VAL A 136 -11.78 8.53 13.98
C VAL A 136 -11.23 7.11 13.93
N ARG A 137 -10.29 6.73 14.80
CA ARG A 137 -9.76 5.35 14.86
C ARG A 137 -10.86 4.31 15.06
N ARG A 138 -11.83 4.61 15.92
CA ARG A 138 -12.96 3.73 16.20
C ARG A 138 -13.87 3.55 14.98
N ALA A 139 -14.18 4.64 14.28
CA ALA A 139 -15.00 4.61 13.07
C ALA A 139 -14.34 3.80 11.94
N PHE A 140 -13.02 3.91 11.77
CA PHE A 140 -12.30 3.19 10.70
C PHE A 140 -11.82 1.78 11.09
N ARG A 141 -12.10 1.33 12.32
CA ARG A 141 -11.63 0.04 12.86
C ARG A 141 -12.07 -1.15 12.02
N GLU A 142 -13.23 -1.08 11.38
CA GLU A 142 -13.73 -2.18 10.55
C GLU A 142 -12.92 -2.33 9.25
N TYR A 143 -12.41 -1.23 8.69
CA TYR A 143 -11.69 -1.19 7.42
C TYR A 143 -10.19 -1.43 7.57
N GLY A 144 -9.59 -1.02 8.69
CA GLY A 144 -8.13 -0.98 8.81
C GLY A 144 -7.61 -0.53 10.17
N GLU A 145 -6.30 -0.46 10.27
CA GLU A 145 -5.58 0.18 11.36
C GLU A 145 -5.23 1.63 10.97
N VAL A 146 -5.78 2.61 11.71
CA VAL A 146 -5.44 4.02 11.52
C VAL A 146 -4.07 4.30 12.12
N ARG A 147 -3.09 4.59 11.26
CA ARG A 147 -1.71 4.92 11.64
C ARG A 147 -1.54 6.37 12.05
N GLU A 148 -2.27 7.26 11.39
CA GLU A 148 -2.10 8.70 11.55
C GLU A 148 -3.42 9.43 11.30
N VAL A 149 -3.69 10.46 12.12
CA VAL A 149 -4.80 11.41 11.95
C VAL A 149 -4.22 12.80 12.16
N ILE A 150 -4.28 13.64 11.12
CA ILE A 150 -3.77 15.02 11.15
C ILE A 150 -4.94 15.97 10.93
N SER A 151 -5.08 16.96 11.82
CA SER A 151 -5.98 18.09 11.60
C SER A 151 -5.38 19.03 10.57
N ASP A 152 -6.12 19.27 9.51
CA ASP A 152 -5.78 20.34 8.59
C ASP A 152 -5.97 21.70 9.26
N LYS A 153 -5.16 22.67 8.83
CA LYS A 153 -5.17 24.03 9.36
C LYS A 153 -5.20 25.01 8.20
N TRP A 154 -5.98 26.08 8.38
CA TRP A 154 -6.06 27.15 7.41
C TRP A 154 -4.68 27.79 7.18
N ARG A 155 -4.45 28.20 5.94
CA ARG A 155 -3.21 28.83 5.47
C ARG A 155 -3.43 30.27 5.00
N ASP A 156 -4.67 30.74 5.07
CA ASP A 156 -5.04 32.09 4.67
C ASP A 156 -4.59 33.10 5.73
N GLU A 157 -4.29 34.31 5.28
CA GLU A 157 -3.95 35.44 6.13
C GLU A 157 -5.02 35.64 7.21
N ASP A 158 -4.60 35.96 8.44
CA ASP A 158 -5.42 36.04 9.66
C ASP A 158 -6.04 34.73 10.20
N PHE A 159 -6.02 33.64 9.44
CA PHE A 159 -6.52 32.32 9.87
C PHE A 159 -5.42 31.27 10.01
N GLU A 160 -4.16 31.67 9.90
CA GLU A 160 -3.03 30.75 9.97
C GLU A 160 -3.10 29.94 11.28
N ARG A 161 -2.99 28.61 11.15
CA ARG A 161 -3.01 27.63 12.26
C ARG A 161 -4.37 27.39 12.93
N VAL A 162 -5.44 28.05 12.50
CA VAL A 162 -6.81 27.72 12.91
C VAL A 162 -7.18 26.36 12.32
N GLU A 163 -7.76 25.47 13.11
CA GLU A 163 -8.18 24.15 12.61
C GLU A 163 -9.31 24.27 11.59
N SER A 164 -9.19 23.54 10.49
CA SER A 164 -10.30 23.35 9.56
C SER A 164 -11.12 22.12 9.98
N THR A 165 -12.26 21.90 9.32
CA THR A 165 -13.06 20.68 9.49
C THR A 165 -12.52 19.50 8.67
N THR A 166 -11.33 19.64 8.10
CA THR A 166 -10.68 18.59 7.29
C THR A 166 -9.70 17.80 8.14
N ARG A 167 -9.69 16.48 7.97
CA ARG A 167 -8.71 15.57 8.59
C ARG A 167 -8.03 14.72 7.53
N PHE A 168 -6.71 14.56 7.63
CA PHE A 168 -5.96 13.60 6.82
C PHE A 168 -5.73 12.33 7.63
N VAL A 169 -6.09 11.18 7.07
CA VAL A 169 -5.97 9.88 7.74
C VAL A 169 -5.10 8.94 6.92
N ARG A 170 -4.12 8.30 7.56
CA ARG A 170 -3.41 7.14 6.99
C ARG A 170 -3.98 5.86 7.57
N LEU A 171 -4.57 5.05 6.70
CA LEU A 171 -5.24 3.82 7.05
C LEU A 171 -4.51 2.64 6.42
N LEU A 172 -4.03 1.72 7.23
CA LEU A 172 -3.56 0.42 6.77
C LEU A 172 -4.75 -0.52 6.66
N LEU A 173 -5.14 -0.89 5.45
CA LEU A 173 -6.30 -1.74 5.24
C LEU A 173 -6.13 -3.14 5.84
N LYS A 174 -7.22 -3.69 6.37
CA LYS A 174 -7.31 -5.11 6.71
C LYS A 174 -7.28 -5.95 5.44
N GLU A 175 -6.83 -7.20 5.61
CA GLU A 175 -6.85 -8.19 4.54
C GLU A 175 -8.27 -8.32 3.95
N GLY A 176 -8.37 -8.27 2.62
CA GLY A 176 -9.64 -8.35 1.89
C GLY A 176 -10.49 -7.05 1.88
N VAL A 177 -10.02 -5.95 2.48
CA VAL A 177 -10.67 -4.64 2.36
C VAL A 177 -10.02 -3.85 1.24
N THR A 178 -10.81 -3.41 0.27
CA THR A 178 -10.37 -2.53 -0.83
C THR A 178 -10.87 -1.11 -0.61
N THR A 179 -10.23 -0.12 -1.25
CA THR A 179 -10.61 1.30 -1.16
C THR A 179 -12.08 1.57 -1.43
N ASN A 180 -12.70 0.79 -2.31
CA ASN A 180 -14.10 0.96 -2.72
C ASN A 180 -15.10 0.57 -1.62
N ARG A 181 -14.64 -0.08 -0.54
CA ARG A 181 -15.45 -0.42 0.63
C ARG A 181 -15.36 0.65 1.72
N ILE A 182 -14.48 1.63 1.58
CA ILE A 182 -14.33 2.74 2.53
C ILE A 182 -15.43 3.78 2.24
N PRO A 183 -16.12 4.30 3.27
CA PRO A 183 -17.16 5.32 3.08
C PRO A 183 -16.57 6.61 2.47
N HIS A 184 -17.37 7.24 1.60
CA HIS A 184 -17.04 8.48 0.88
C HIS A 184 -17.56 9.72 1.59
#